data_AF-A0A4R6KRG0-F1
#
_entry.id   AF-A0A4R6KRG0-F1
#
_cell.length_a   1.000
_cell.length_b   1.000
_cell.length_c   1.000
_cell.angle_alpha   90.00
_cell.angle_beta   90.00
_cell.angle_gamma   90.00
#
_symmetry.space_group_name_H-M   'P 1'
#
loop_
_entity.id
_entity.type
_entity.pdbx_description
1 polymer ?
#
loop_
_entity_poly.entity_id
_entity_poly.type
_entity_poly.pdbx_seq_one_letter_code
_entity_poly.pdbx_strand_id
1 'polypeptide(L)'
;MSEELLVGEPSRGQMVEAPALDEIDRQIVEALTRDGRLSIRALADQVHISRANAYARVERLTTTGVITGFTATVDPLKLGLATSAYVTLSLRQSSWRTLREQLQAIPEVKHIALVGGDFDAILLVRAADNAGLRRVVLEKLQAIPEVLATRTALIFEDLGTL
;
A
#
# COMPACT_ATOMS: atom_id res chain seq x y z
N MET A 1 -5.87 4.91 46.91
CA MET A 1 -5.92 3.57 46.30
C MET A 1 -6.96 3.65 45.19
N SER A 2 -6.55 3.97 43.95
CA SER A 2 -5.98 3.01 42.97
C SER A 2 -7.14 2.17 42.38
N GLU A 3 -7.47 2.16 41.09
CA GLU A 3 -6.70 2.37 39.86
C GLU A 3 -7.60 2.97 38.75
N GLU A 4 -7.18 4.10 38.18
CA GLU A 4 -7.50 4.44 36.79
C GLU A 4 -6.72 3.49 35.89
N LEU A 5 -7.40 2.51 35.28
CA LEU A 5 -6.79 1.65 34.27
C LEU A 5 -6.74 2.43 32.95
N LEU A 6 -5.53 2.84 32.60
CA LEU A 6 -5.13 3.50 31.36
C LEU A 6 -5.80 2.87 30.13
N VAL A 7 -6.72 3.62 29.52
CA VAL A 7 -7.05 3.46 28.10
C VAL A 7 -5.81 3.87 27.33
N GLY A 8 -5.07 2.89 26.81
CA GLY A 8 -3.91 3.13 25.96
C GLY A 8 -4.33 3.99 24.77
N GLU A 9 -3.76 5.19 24.69
CA GLU A 9 -3.96 6.07 23.55
C GLU A 9 -3.66 5.32 22.24
N PRO A 10 -4.42 5.56 21.16
CA PRO A 10 -4.06 5.02 19.86
C PRO A 10 -2.63 5.47 19.54
N SER A 11 -1.75 4.48 19.35
CA SER A 11 -0.35 4.70 19.02
C SER A 11 -0.31 5.61 17.80
N ARG A 12 -0.02 6.89 18.05
CA ARG A 12 0.17 7.96 17.08
C ARG A 12 1.05 7.35 16.00
N GLY A 13 0.47 7.04 14.84
CA GLY A 13 1.10 6.22 13.82
C GLY A 13 2.54 6.67 13.68
N GLN A 14 3.49 5.75 13.90
CA GLN A 14 4.92 6.06 13.89
C GLN A 14 5.19 6.95 12.68
N MET A 15 5.34 8.25 12.92
CA MET A 15 5.95 9.13 11.95
C MET A 15 7.38 8.67 11.97
N VAL A 16 7.69 7.71 11.09
CA VAL A 16 9.05 7.30 10.82
C VAL A 16 9.76 8.60 10.49
N GLU A 17 10.72 8.98 11.34
CA GLU A 17 11.51 10.18 11.15
C GLU A 17 12.07 10.10 9.74
N ALA A 18 11.54 10.94 8.84
CA ALA A 18 11.87 10.84 7.44
C ALA A 18 13.39 10.96 7.34
N PRO A 19 14.10 9.99 6.73
CA PRO A 19 15.51 10.13 6.50
C PRO A 19 15.74 11.51 5.89
N ALA A 20 16.72 12.26 6.39
CA ALA A 20 17.04 13.56 5.81
C ALA A 20 17.55 13.33 4.38
N LEU A 21 16.61 13.27 3.42
CA LEU A 21 16.88 13.15 2.01
C LEU A 21 17.40 14.50 1.55
N ASP A 22 18.62 14.51 1.03
CA ASP A 22 19.12 15.69 0.36
C ASP A 22 18.46 15.85 -1.02
N GLU A 23 18.79 16.95 -1.70
CA GLU A 23 18.18 17.27 -2.97
C GLU A 23 18.48 16.22 -4.07
N ILE A 24 19.69 15.65 -4.07
CA ILE A 24 20.07 14.62 -5.03
C ILE A 24 19.30 13.33 -4.78
N ASP A 25 19.06 12.97 -3.51
CA ASP A 25 18.23 11.81 -3.18
C ASP A 25 16.80 11.97 -3.71
N ARG A 26 16.20 13.16 -3.56
CA ARG A 26 14.85 13.44 -4.08
C ARG A 26 14.80 13.32 -5.60
N GLN A 27 15.80 13.87 -6.29
CA GLN A 27 15.90 13.76 -7.75
C GLN A 27 16.08 12.31 -8.22
N ILE A 28 16.87 11.52 -7.50
CA ILE A 28 17.02 10.08 -7.76
C ILE A 28 15.67 9.36 -7.62
N VAL A 29 14.96 9.60 -6.52
CA VAL A 29 13.64 8.99 -6.29
C VAL A 29 12.66 9.41 -7.38
N GLU A 30 12.58 10.69 -7.72
CA GLU A 30 11.69 11.19 -8.77
C GLU A 30 12.00 10.57 -10.13
N ALA A 31 13.28 10.46 -10.50
CA ALA A 31 13.70 9.83 -11.74
C ALA A 31 13.28 8.35 -11.79
N LEU A 32 13.50 7.60 -10.72
CA LEU A 32 13.16 6.18 -10.63
C LEU A 32 11.66 5.91 -10.48
N THR A 33 10.90 6.82 -9.86
CA THR A 33 9.43 6.73 -9.83
C THR A 33 8.84 6.90 -11.23
N ARG A 34 9.45 7.77 -12.05
CA ARG A 34 9.04 7.98 -13.46
C ARG A 34 9.47 6.84 -14.37
N ASP A 35 10.72 6.37 -14.22
CA ASP A 35 11.24 5.23 -14.95
C ASP A 35 12.14 4.36 -14.06
N GLY A 36 11.53 3.34 -13.46
CA GLY A 36 12.22 2.38 -12.62
C GLY A 36 13.22 1.48 -13.35
N ARG A 37 13.29 1.55 -14.69
CA ARG A 37 14.24 0.79 -15.52
C ARG A 37 15.49 1.59 -15.87
N LEU A 38 15.62 2.84 -15.41
CA LEU A 38 16.79 3.66 -15.66
C LEU A 38 18.07 2.94 -15.22
N SER A 39 19.04 2.87 -16.12
CA SER A 39 20.38 2.40 -15.76
C SER A 39 21.04 3.41 -14.81
N ILE A 40 21.92 2.92 -13.92
CA ILE A 40 22.71 3.79 -13.03
C ILE A 40 23.51 4.85 -13.81
N ARG A 41 23.93 4.54 -15.06
CA ARG A 41 24.58 5.52 -15.93
C ARG A 41 23.62 6.66 -16.30
N ALA A 42 22.46 6.34 -16.85
CA ALA A 42 21.48 7.34 -17.27
C ALA A 42 20.99 8.18 -16.08
N LEU A 43 20.78 7.54 -14.93
CA LEU A 43 20.41 8.22 -13.69
C LEU A 43 21.49 9.21 -13.24
N ALA A 44 22.76 8.78 -13.23
CA ALA A 44 23.89 9.64 -12.85
C ALA A 44 24.04 10.85 -13.79
N ASP A 45 23.86 10.63 -15.09
CA ASP A 45 23.90 11.69 -16.11
C ASP A 45 22.74 12.69 -15.88
N GLN A 46 21.54 12.21 -15.56
CA GLN A 46 20.34 13.02 -15.33
C GLN A 46 20.41 13.88 -14.06
N VAL A 47 20.99 13.36 -12.97
CA VAL A 47 21.11 14.09 -11.68
C VAL A 47 22.49 14.73 -11.48
N HIS A 48 23.32 14.75 -12.53
CA HIS A 48 24.63 15.40 -12.57
C HIS A 48 25.63 14.96 -11.48
N ILE A 49 25.75 13.65 -11.25
CA ILE A 49 26.73 13.07 -10.31
C ILE A 49 27.54 11.95 -10.96
N SER A 50 28.58 11.47 -10.27
CA SER A 50 29.34 10.30 -10.74
C SER A 50 28.49 9.02 -10.62
N ARG A 51 28.72 8.06 -11.53
CA ARG A 51 28.06 6.73 -11.49
C ARG A 51 28.23 6.01 -10.16
N ALA A 52 29.41 6.13 -9.53
CA ALA A 52 29.66 5.52 -8.22
C ALA A 52 28.81 6.16 -7.12
N ASN A 53 28.62 7.49 -7.14
CA ASN A 53 27.78 8.20 -6.18
C ASN A 53 26.29 7.85 -6.39
N ALA A 54 25.83 7.81 -7.64
CA ALA A 54 24.47 7.37 -7.97
C ALA A 54 24.19 5.94 -7.48
N TYR A 55 25.10 5.00 -7.73
CA TYR A 55 24.98 3.62 -7.24
C TYR A 55 24.85 3.57 -5.71
N ALA A 56 25.78 4.20 -4.99
CA ALA A 56 25.79 4.20 -3.52
C ALA A 56 24.52 4.83 -2.93
N ARG A 57 23.99 5.88 -3.55
CA ARG A 57 22.73 6.53 -3.12
C ARG A 57 21.52 5.64 -3.39
N VAL A 58 21.40 5.02 -4.56
CA VAL A 58 20.30 4.08 -4.85
C VAL A 58 20.34 2.89 -3.90
N GLU A 59 21.51 2.31 -3.65
CA GLU A 59 21.71 1.22 -2.70
C GLU A 59 21.30 1.65 -1.28
N ARG A 60 21.74 2.83 -0.83
CA ARG A 60 21.32 3.39 0.46
C ARG A 60 19.82 3.60 0.53
N LEU A 61 19.21 4.26 -0.46
CA LEU A 61 17.76 4.53 -0.49
C LEU A 61 16.94 3.24 -0.48
N THR A 62 17.45 2.18 -1.11
CA THR A 62 16.81 0.86 -1.10
C THR A 62 16.97 0.17 0.25
N THR A 63 18.19 0.12 0.79
CA THR A 63 18.49 -0.54 2.07
C THR A 63 17.87 0.16 3.28
N THR A 64 17.68 1.48 3.23
CA THR A 64 16.98 2.24 4.27
C THR A 64 15.46 2.25 4.08
N GLY A 65 14.94 1.60 3.03
CA GLY A 65 13.50 1.44 2.80
C GLY A 65 12.79 2.68 2.24
N VAL A 66 13.53 3.69 1.77
CA VAL A 66 12.96 4.84 1.04
C VAL A 66 12.45 4.37 -0.32
N ILE A 67 13.24 3.56 -1.02
CA ILE A 67 12.81 2.78 -2.17
C ILE A 67 12.45 1.39 -1.66
N THR A 68 11.16 1.07 -1.63
CA THR A 68 10.65 -0.20 -1.11
C THR A 68 10.70 -1.34 -2.13
N GLY A 69 10.87 -1.01 -3.40
CA GLY A 69 11.00 -1.97 -4.49
C GLY A 69 10.81 -1.35 -5.86
N PHE A 70 10.96 -2.18 -6.89
CA PHE A 70 10.72 -1.84 -8.28
C PHE A 70 9.59 -2.73 -8.80
N THR A 71 8.57 -2.13 -9.38
CA THR A 71 7.38 -2.85 -9.88
C THR A 71 7.04 -2.41 -11.29
N ALA A 72 6.27 -3.24 -12.00
CA ALA A 72 5.68 -2.87 -13.27
C ALA A 72 4.25 -2.37 -13.03
N THR A 73 3.93 -1.19 -13.56
CA THR A 73 2.54 -0.74 -13.69
C THR A 73 1.91 -1.45 -14.88
N VAL A 74 0.79 -2.10 -14.64
CA VAL A 74 0.11 -2.97 -15.62
C VAL A 74 -1.36 -2.60 -15.71
N ASP A 75 -1.90 -2.69 -16.91
CA ASP A 75 -3.33 -2.51 -17.17
C ASP A 75 -4.11 -3.71 -16.58
N PRO A 76 -4.96 -3.48 -15.56
CA PRO A 76 -5.70 -4.57 -14.90
C PRO A 76 -6.69 -5.24 -15.84
N LEU A 77 -7.30 -4.49 -16.75
CA LEU A 77 -8.28 -5.03 -17.70
C LEU A 77 -7.60 -6.00 -18.67
N LYS A 78 -6.38 -5.66 -19.14
CA LYS A 78 -5.57 -6.56 -19.98
C LYS A 78 -5.04 -7.79 -19.25
N LEU A 79 -5.03 -7.76 -17.91
CA LEU A 79 -4.76 -8.93 -17.07
C LEU A 79 -6.02 -9.73 -16.73
N GLY A 80 -7.17 -9.37 -17.30
CA GLY A 80 -8.44 -10.05 -17.06
C GLY A 80 -9.08 -9.70 -15.72
N LEU A 81 -8.70 -8.59 -15.08
CA LEU A 81 -9.30 -8.09 -13.84
C LEU A 81 -10.34 -7.02 -14.18
N ALA A 82 -11.50 -7.44 -14.69
CA ALA A 82 -12.52 -6.53 -15.24
C ALA A 82 -13.37 -5.84 -14.17
N THR A 83 -13.40 -6.34 -12.94
CA THR A 83 -14.21 -5.78 -11.85
C THR A 83 -13.31 -5.29 -10.73
N SER A 84 -13.57 -4.08 -10.24
CA SER A 84 -12.89 -3.53 -9.08
C SER A 84 -13.85 -2.81 -8.13
N ALA A 85 -13.48 -2.77 -6.85
CA ALA A 85 -14.27 -2.11 -5.83
C ALA A 85 -13.39 -1.61 -4.68
N TYR A 86 -13.83 -0.52 -4.06
CA TYR A 86 -13.44 -0.21 -2.70
C TYR A 86 -14.32 -0.98 -1.72
N VAL A 87 -13.69 -1.73 -0.82
CA VAL A 87 -14.39 -2.44 0.25
C VAL A 87 -13.98 -1.86 1.59
N THR A 88 -14.92 -1.25 2.31
CA THR A 88 -14.67 -0.75 3.66
C THR A 88 -14.99 -1.83 4.67
N LEU A 89 -14.18 -1.93 5.73
CA LEU A 89 -14.37 -2.88 6.82
C LEU A 89 -14.65 -2.14 8.13
N SER A 90 -15.66 -2.61 8.86
CA SER A 90 -15.80 -2.34 10.29
C SER A 90 -15.25 -3.54 11.06
N LEU A 91 -14.40 -3.29 12.04
CA LEU A 91 -13.60 -4.31 12.72
C LEU A 91 -13.91 -4.37 14.21
N ARG A 92 -13.68 -5.53 14.83
CA ARG A 92 -13.65 -5.64 16.29
C ARG A 92 -12.43 -4.90 16.84
N GLN A 93 -12.58 -4.24 18.01
CA GLN A 93 -11.48 -3.51 18.66
C GLN A 93 -10.20 -4.36 18.78
N SER A 94 -9.04 -3.72 18.55
CA SER A 94 -7.69 -4.30 18.72
C SER A 94 -7.36 -5.50 17.82
N SER A 95 -8.04 -5.67 16.69
CA SER A 95 -7.84 -6.79 15.73
C SER A 95 -6.85 -6.55 14.60
N TRP A 96 -6.41 -5.30 14.37
CA TRP A 96 -5.67 -4.94 13.16
C TRP A 96 -4.41 -5.78 12.93
N ARG A 97 -3.65 -6.06 14.00
CA ARG A 97 -2.38 -6.80 13.90
C ARG A 97 -2.58 -8.23 13.38
N THR A 98 -3.65 -8.92 13.79
CA THR A 98 -3.96 -10.29 13.35
C THR A 98 -4.66 -10.30 11.99
N LEU A 99 -5.45 -9.26 11.70
CA LEU A 99 -6.16 -9.12 10.44
C LEU A 99 -5.24 -8.79 9.26
N ARG A 100 -4.21 -7.96 9.48
CA ARG A 100 -3.28 -7.49 8.43
C ARG A 100 -2.74 -8.65 7.59
N GLU A 101 -2.21 -9.68 8.23
CA GLU A 101 -1.58 -10.82 7.54
C GLU A 101 -2.59 -11.61 6.71
N GLN A 102 -3.81 -11.79 7.24
CA GLN A 102 -4.90 -12.45 6.53
C GLN A 102 -5.33 -11.67 5.29
N LEU A 103 -5.46 -10.34 5.40
CA LEU A 103 -5.81 -9.48 4.26
C LEU A 103 -4.72 -9.45 3.20
N GLN A 104 -3.44 -9.42 3.62
CA GLN A 104 -2.29 -9.45 2.70
C GLN A 104 -2.19 -10.77 1.93
N ALA A 105 -2.71 -11.86 2.48
CA ALA A 105 -2.75 -13.16 1.82
C ALA A 105 -3.84 -13.29 0.74
N ILE A 106 -4.76 -12.32 0.62
CA ILE A 106 -5.84 -12.34 -0.38
C ILE A 106 -5.33 -11.70 -1.67
N PRO A 107 -5.09 -12.46 -2.77
CA PRO A 107 -4.46 -11.92 -3.97
C PRO A 107 -5.27 -10.83 -4.66
N GLU A 108 -6.60 -10.84 -4.50
CA GLU A 108 -7.50 -9.85 -5.07
C GLU A 108 -7.40 -8.49 -4.36
N VAL A 109 -6.87 -8.45 -3.13
CA VAL A 109 -6.64 -7.21 -2.37
C VAL A 109 -5.34 -6.56 -2.86
N LYS A 110 -5.45 -5.37 -3.47
CA LYS A 110 -4.34 -4.63 -4.09
C LYS A 110 -3.86 -3.45 -3.25
N HIS A 111 -4.69 -2.98 -2.34
CA HIS A 111 -4.35 -1.92 -1.39
C HIS A 111 -5.11 -2.15 -0.09
N ILE A 112 -4.46 -1.81 1.02
CA ILE A 112 -5.03 -1.91 2.37
C ILE A 112 -4.61 -0.65 3.12
N ALA A 113 -5.58 0.09 3.64
CA ALA A 113 -5.33 1.22 4.52
C ALA A 113 -6.21 1.11 5.77
N LEU A 114 -5.58 1.27 6.94
CA LEU A 114 -6.30 1.59 8.18
C LEU A 114 -6.56 3.10 8.17
N VAL A 115 -7.79 3.51 8.45
CA VAL A 115 -8.19 4.92 8.36
C VAL A 115 -8.90 5.36 9.64
N GLY A 116 -8.92 6.67 9.88
CA GLY A 116 -9.84 7.25 10.85
C GLY A 116 -11.17 7.60 10.18
N GLY A 117 -12.29 7.34 10.84
CA GLY A 117 -13.63 7.69 10.34
C GLY A 117 -14.70 6.67 10.70
N ASP A 118 -15.74 6.58 9.87
CA ASP A 118 -16.91 5.70 10.07
C ASP A 118 -16.64 4.20 9.84
N PHE A 119 -15.43 3.87 9.39
CA PHE A 119 -14.95 2.51 9.16
C PHE A 119 -13.47 2.45 9.50
N ASP A 120 -12.99 1.26 9.85
CA ASP A 120 -11.64 1.09 10.38
C ASP A 120 -10.62 0.88 9.25
N ALA A 121 -11.02 0.23 8.15
CA ALA A 121 -10.13 -0.03 7.02
C ALA A 121 -10.83 0.09 5.66
N ILE A 122 -10.06 0.41 4.62
CA ILE A 122 -10.47 0.39 3.22
C ILE A 122 -9.52 -0.46 2.39
N LEU A 123 -10.10 -1.28 1.51
CA LEU A 123 -9.39 -2.16 0.60
C LEU A 123 -9.67 -1.75 -0.84
N LEU A 124 -8.66 -1.78 -1.71
CA LEU A 124 -8.87 -1.87 -3.16
C LEU A 124 -8.90 -3.36 -3.53
N VAL A 125 -10.03 -3.85 -4.02
CA VAL A 125 -10.18 -5.23 -4.48
C VAL A 125 -10.33 -5.24 -6.00
N ARG A 126 -9.55 -6.07 -6.68
CA ARG A 126 -9.65 -6.32 -8.13
C ARG A 126 -9.85 -7.81 -8.39
N ALA A 127 -10.88 -8.14 -9.16
CA ALA A 127 -11.27 -9.51 -9.49
C ALA A 127 -11.58 -9.65 -10.98
N ALA A 128 -11.66 -10.89 -11.45
CA ALA A 128 -11.91 -11.15 -12.87
C ALA A 128 -13.29 -10.67 -13.33
N ASP A 129 -14.29 -10.81 -12.45
CA ASP A 129 -15.67 -10.43 -12.70
C ASP A 129 -16.41 -10.17 -11.36
N ASN A 130 -17.71 -9.87 -11.45
CA ASN A 130 -18.57 -9.64 -10.29
C ASN A 130 -18.73 -10.89 -9.41
N ALA A 131 -18.65 -12.09 -9.99
CA ALA A 131 -18.74 -13.34 -9.22
C ALA A 131 -17.48 -13.56 -8.37
N GLY A 132 -16.31 -13.28 -8.93
CA GLY A 132 -15.04 -13.24 -8.23
C GLY A 132 -15.03 -12.20 -7.11
N LEU A 133 -15.49 -10.98 -7.38
CA LEU A 133 -15.60 -9.94 -6.35
C LEU A 133 -16.53 -10.39 -5.21
N ARG A 134 -17.73 -10.90 -5.53
CA ARG A 134 -18.67 -11.42 -4.54
C ARG A 134 -18.03 -12.50 -3.67
N ARG A 135 -17.28 -13.42 -4.28
CA ARG A 135 -16.56 -14.49 -3.56
C ARG A 135 -15.57 -13.92 -2.57
N VAL A 136 -14.76 -12.95 -2.99
CA VAL A 136 -13.79 -12.29 -2.10
C VAL A 136 -14.51 -11.64 -0.92
N VAL A 137 -15.58 -10.88 -1.17
CA VAL A 137 -16.29 -10.17 -0.10
C VAL A 137 -16.97 -11.13 0.88
N LEU A 138 -17.75 -12.09 0.37
CA LEU A 138 -18.58 -12.94 1.22
C LEU A 138 -17.83 -14.13 1.83
N GLU A 139 -16.90 -14.74 1.08
CA GLU A 139 -16.25 -15.99 1.50
C GLU A 139 -14.86 -15.77 2.08
N LYS A 140 -14.19 -14.66 1.74
CA LYS A 140 -12.87 -14.32 2.30
C LYS A 140 -12.99 -13.25 3.37
N LEU A 141 -13.48 -12.05 3.03
CA LEU A 141 -13.48 -10.92 3.96
C LEU A 141 -14.45 -11.09 5.12
N GLN A 142 -15.72 -11.41 4.83
CA GLN A 142 -16.73 -11.62 5.88
C GLN A 142 -16.53 -12.91 6.70
N ALA A 143 -15.72 -13.84 6.20
CA ALA A 143 -15.35 -15.05 6.94
C ALA A 143 -14.31 -14.78 8.02
N ILE A 144 -13.63 -13.62 8.00
CA ILE A 144 -12.65 -13.27 9.01
C ILE A 144 -13.38 -12.86 10.31
N PRO A 145 -13.14 -13.54 11.44
CA PRO A 145 -13.89 -13.31 12.69
C PRO A 145 -13.86 -11.87 13.20
N GLU A 146 -12.80 -11.14 12.89
CA GLU A 146 -12.61 -9.75 13.29
C GLU A 146 -13.38 -8.75 12.42
N VAL A 147 -13.91 -9.16 11.27
CA VAL A 147 -14.72 -8.32 10.38
C VAL A 147 -16.18 -8.34 10.82
N LEU A 148 -16.70 -7.20 11.24
CA LEU A 148 -18.08 -7.03 11.70
C LEU A 148 -19.03 -6.66 10.57
N ALA A 149 -18.57 -5.84 9.63
CA ALA A 149 -19.36 -5.40 8.49
C ALA A 149 -18.46 -5.03 7.32
N THR A 150 -19.03 -5.11 6.12
CA THR A 150 -18.39 -4.68 4.88
C THR A 150 -19.34 -3.79 4.09
N ARG A 151 -18.84 -2.73 3.45
CA ARG A 151 -19.57 -2.01 2.39
C ARG A 151 -18.73 -2.00 1.13
N THR A 152 -19.38 -2.20 0.00
CA THR A 152 -18.70 -2.30 -1.31
C THR A 152 -19.14 -1.14 -2.19
N ALA A 153 -18.18 -0.35 -2.66
CA ALA A 153 -18.38 0.67 -3.68
C ALA A 153 -17.69 0.19 -4.97
N LEU A 154 -18.49 -0.17 -5.97
CA LEU A 154 -17.98 -0.57 -7.27
C LEU A 154 -17.28 0.61 -7.94
N ILE A 155 -16.13 0.35 -8.54
CA ILE A 155 -15.39 1.34 -9.32
C ILE A 155 -15.85 1.19 -10.77
N PHE A 156 -16.44 2.25 -11.32
CA PHE A 156 -16.87 2.29 -12.72
C PHE A 156 -15.73 2.71 -13.67
N GLU A 157 -14.80 3.53 -13.18
CA GLU A 157 -13.64 4.00 -13.92
C GLU A 157 -12.44 4.04 -12.98
N ASP A 158 -11.35 3.37 -13.39
CA ASP A 158 -10.11 3.25 -12.63
C ASP A 158 -8.98 3.81 -13.49
N LEU A 159 -8.47 5.00 -13.13
CA LEU A 159 -7.40 5.67 -13.86
C LEU A 159 -6.01 5.11 -13.51
N GLY A 160 -5.93 4.09 -12.65
CA GLY A 160 -4.68 3.49 -12.21
C GLY A 160 -3.88 4.40 -11.26
N THR A 161 -2.65 3.98 -10.96
CA THR A 161 -1.71 4.79 -10.19
C THR A 161 -1.10 5.86 -11.11
N LEU A 162 -1.36 7.14 -10.80
CA LEU A 162 -0.79 8.31 -11.48
C LEU A 162 0.70 8.51 -11.16
#